data_AF-A0A4R4VVJ3-F1
#
_entry.id   AF-A0A4R4VVJ3-F1
#
_cell.length_a   1.000
_cell.length_b   1.000
_cell.length_c   1.000
_cell.angle_alpha   90.00
_cell.angle_beta   90.00
_cell.angle_gamma   90.00
#
_symmetry.space_group_name_H-M   'P 1'
#
loop_
_entity.id
_entity.type
_entity.pdbx_description
1 polymer ?
#
loop_
_entity_poly.entity_id
_entity_poly.type
_entity_poly.pdbx_seq_one_letter_code
_entity_poly.pdbx_strand_id
1 'polypeptide(L)'
;MNDCDRLVAQHGLCNGHVIRWRHRGRPDMADFLAAPGPPVRGHVDLRQCAVAECRFGINGRGLCAKHYDRWVRHGRPELETWIAQAVLTTSGTAECRMPFCTLWVENTTKVFCHNHQDRWERAGRPDPKAFVLDCQLAGSSAIDLRGLSPTG
;
A
#
# COMPACT_ATOMS: atom_id res chain seq x y z
N MET A 1 22.77 -3.11 1.99
CA MET A 1 22.14 -1.96 1.31
C MET A 1 20.82 -1.67 2.00
N ASN A 2 20.69 -0.45 2.52
CA ASN A 2 19.51 0.11 3.17
C ASN A 2 18.41 0.38 2.12
N ASP A 3 17.82 -0.67 1.54
CA ASP A 3 16.78 -0.53 0.52
C ASP A 3 15.43 -0.25 1.19
N CYS A 4 15.32 0.90 1.84
CA CYS A 4 14.07 1.41 2.36
C CYS A 4 13.94 2.85 1.92
N ASP A 5 13.21 3.08 0.83
CA ASP A 5 12.94 4.41 0.22
C ASP A 5 12.04 5.32 1.07
N ARG A 6 11.89 5.01 2.36
CA ARG A 6 11.17 5.89 3.30
C ARG A 6 12.09 7.01 3.73
N LEU A 7 11.50 8.18 3.91
CA LEU A 7 12.19 9.30 4.54
C LEU A 7 12.69 8.89 5.93
N VAL A 8 13.98 9.15 6.16
CA VAL A 8 14.68 8.85 7.39
C VAL A 8 14.16 9.76 8.52
N ALA A 9 13.74 9.18 9.64
CA ALA A 9 13.19 9.90 10.77
C ALA A 9 14.21 10.10 11.91
N GLN A 10 14.97 9.05 12.28
CA GLN A 10 15.96 9.10 13.37
C GLN A 10 17.06 8.06 13.14
N HIS A 11 18.32 8.37 13.46
CA HIS A 11 19.47 7.44 13.36
C HIS A 11 19.68 6.80 11.96
N GLY A 12 19.28 7.46 10.87
CA GLY A 12 19.36 6.84 9.53
C GLY A 12 18.25 5.81 9.25
N LEU A 13 17.26 5.68 10.14
CA LEU A 13 16.15 4.71 10.05
C LEU A 13 14.79 5.42 9.86
N CYS A 14 13.88 4.77 9.14
CA CYS A 14 12.46 5.17 9.12
C CYS A 14 11.77 4.84 10.45
N ASN A 15 10.62 5.45 10.76
CA ASN A 15 9.93 5.23 12.06
C ASN A 15 9.62 3.75 12.34
N GLY A 16 9.22 2.99 11.31
CA GLY A 16 8.98 1.55 11.46
C GLY A 16 10.23 0.77 11.88
N HIS A 17 11.40 1.16 11.35
CA HIS A 17 12.69 0.60 11.75
C HIS A 17 13.13 1.09 13.13
N VAL A 18 12.86 2.35 13.50
CA VAL A 18 13.12 2.88 14.85
C VAL A 18 12.31 2.13 15.90
N ILE A 19 11.02 1.89 15.67
CA ILE A 19 10.14 1.13 16.57
C ILE A 19 10.68 -0.30 16.73
N ARG A 20 11.03 -0.96 15.62
CA ARG A 20 11.58 -2.33 15.65
C ARG A 20 12.94 -2.39 16.37
N TRP A 21 13.82 -1.42 16.14
CA TRP A 21 15.11 -1.32 16.81
C TRP A 21 14.93 -1.18 18.33
N ARG A 22 14.00 -0.32 18.78
CA ARG A 22 13.63 -0.20 20.19
C ARG A 22 13.08 -1.51 20.77
N HIS A 23 12.18 -2.18 20.05
CA HIS A 23 11.61 -3.48 20.48
C HIS A 23 12.66 -4.59 20.62
N ARG A 24 13.75 -4.54 19.86
CA ARG A 24 14.87 -5.49 19.99
C ARG A 24 15.87 -5.12 21.08
N GLY A 25 15.56 -4.14 21.93
CA GLY A 25 16.42 -3.72 23.03
C GLY A 25 17.55 -2.78 22.60
N ARG A 26 17.40 -2.07 21.46
CA ARG A 26 18.38 -1.10 20.95
C ARG A 26 19.78 -1.73 20.75
N PRO A 27 19.90 -2.83 19.98
CA PRO A 27 21.19 -3.43 19.68
C PRO A 27 22.08 -2.44 18.90
N ASP A 28 23.35 -2.79 18.73
CA ASP A 28 24.24 -2.01 17.86
C ASP A 28 23.64 -1.80 16.46
N MET A 29 23.91 -0.64 15.87
CA MET A 29 23.32 -0.26 14.59
C MET A 29 23.80 -1.16 13.44
N ALA A 30 25.05 -1.62 13.45
CA ALA A 30 25.54 -2.56 12.44
C ALA A 30 24.84 -3.91 12.57
N ASP A 31 24.67 -4.42 13.80
CA ASP A 31 23.95 -5.66 14.08
C ASP A 31 22.47 -5.59 13.67
N PHE A 32 21.82 -4.45 13.94
CA PHE A 32 20.43 -4.23 13.54
C PHE A 32 20.26 -4.21 12.01
N LEU A 33 21.19 -3.56 11.30
CA LEU A 33 21.16 -3.44 9.85
C LEU A 33 21.58 -4.74 9.14
N ALA A 34 22.36 -5.62 9.80
CA ALA A 34 22.70 -6.94 9.28
C ALA A 34 21.49 -7.91 9.24
N ALA A 35 20.49 -7.69 10.10
CA ALA A 35 19.29 -8.51 10.17
C ALA A 35 18.02 -7.65 10.31
N PRO A 36 17.65 -6.84 9.30
CA PRO A 36 16.53 -5.93 9.43
C PRO A 36 15.24 -6.71 9.74
N GLY A 37 15.01 -7.87 9.15
CA GLY A 37 13.75 -8.61 9.30
C GLY A 37 12.73 -8.17 8.25
N PRO A 38 11.46 -8.60 8.36
CA PRO A 38 10.49 -8.45 7.28
C PRO A 38 10.21 -6.98 6.96
N PRO A 39 9.80 -6.69 5.70
CA PRO A 39 9.40 -5.34 5.31
C PRO A 39 8.30 -4.82 6.24
N VAL A 40 8.38 -3.53 6.56
CA VAL A 40 7.41 -2.90 7.46
C VAL A 40 6.04 -2.88 6.77
N ARG A 41 4.98 -3.23 7.53
CA ARG A 41 3.59 -3.20 7.06
C ARG A 41 3.27 -1.84 6.40
N GLY A 42 2.54 -1.87 5.28
CA GLY A 42 2.20 -0.69 4.48
C GLY A 42 3.05 -0.45 3.22
N HIS A 43 4.09 -1.26 2.97
CA HIS A 43 4.90 -1.24 1.73
C HIS A 43 4.98 -2.62 1.06
N VAL A 44 4.16 -3.58 1.47
CA VAL A 44 4.01 -4.80 0.69
C VAL A 44 3.17 -4.42 -0.53
N ASP A 45 3.68 -4.76 -1.72
CA ASP A 45 2.95 -4.51 -2.97
C ASP A 45 1.52 -5.02 -2.85
N LEU A 46 0.59 -4.10 -3.08
CA LEU A 46 -0.81 -4.47 -3.21
C LEU A 46 -0.95 -5.34 -4.44
N ARG A 47 -1.57 -6.50 -4.27
CA ARG A 47 -1.73 -7.44 -5.36
C ARG A 47 -2.65 -6.85 -6.44
N GLN A 48 -2.21 -6.94 -7.68
CA GLN A 48 -2.97 -6.54 -8.87
C GLN A 48 -3.83 -7.69 -9.40
N CYS A 49 -4.81 -7.37 -10.24
CA CYS A 49 -5.65 -8.34 -10.93
C CYS A 49 -4.80 -9.36 -11.72
N ALA A 50 -5.23 -10.61 -11.70
CA ALA A 50 -4.59 -11.72 -12.43
C ALA A 50 -4.84 -11.66 -13.95
N VAL A 51 -5.84 -10.90 -14.40
CA VAL A 51 -6.06 -10.68 -15.84
C VAL A 51 -4.89 -9.88 -16.42
N ALA A 52 -4.34 -10.36 -17.53
CA ALA A 52 -3.20 -9.74 -18.19
C ALA A 52 -3.40 -8.23 -18.41
N GLU A 53 -2.33 -7.46 -18.17
CA GLU A 53 -2.28 -5.99 -18.28
C GLU A 53 -3.21 -5.20 -17.34
N CYS A 54 -4.02 -5.87 -16.54
CA CYS A 54 -4.92 -5.22 -15.59
C CYS A 54 -4.18 -4.85 -14.30
N ARG A 55 -3.92 -3.54 -14.11
CA ARG A 55 -3.24 -3.03 -12.91
C ARG A 55 -4.21 -2.52 -11.83
N PHE A 56 -5.50 -2.89 -11.90
CA PHE A 56 -6.41 -2.63 -10.78
C PHE A 56 -6.13 -3.58 -9.60
N GLY A 57 -6.36 -3.11 -8.37
CA GLY A 57 -6.20 -3.92 -7.17
C GLY A 57 -7.19 -5.09 -7.10
N ILE A 58 -6.77 -6.20 -6.48
CA ILE A 58 -7.63 -7.36 -6.23
C ILE A 58 -8.68 -7.01 -5.16
N ASN A 59 -9.94 -7.37 -5.43
CA ASN A 59 -11.02 -7.35 -4.44
C ASN A 59 -11.32 -8.77 -3.92
N GLY A 60 -11.14 -9.80 -4.75
CA GLY A 60 -11.32 -11.20 -4.35
C GLY A 60 -10.98 -12.19 -5.47
N ARG A 61 -10.60 -13.43 -5.11
CA ARG A 61 -10.25 -14.51 -6.06
C ARG A 61 -9.24 -14.12 -7.15
N GLY A 62 -8.26 -13.27 -6.83
CA GLY A 62 -7.29 -12.84 -7.85
C GLY A 62 -7.79 -11.75 -8.80
N LEU A 63 -9.05 -11.33 -8.71
CA LEU A 63 -9.69 -10.41 -9.65
C LEU A 63 -9.96 -9.03 -9.05
N CYS A 64 -9.86 -7.99 -9.89
CA CYS A 64 -10.40 -6.68 -9.55
C CYS A 64 -11.93 -6.71 -9.58
N ALA A 65 -12.60 -5.68 -9.02
CA ALA A 65 -14.06 -5.65 -8.92
C ALA A 65 -14.78 -5.84 -10.28
N LYS A 66 -14.26 -5.23 -11.36
CA LYS A 66 -14.84 -5.32 -12.71
C LYS A 66 -14.71 -6.72 -13.31
N HIS A 67 -13.53 -7.32 -13.21
CA HIS A 67 -13.31 -8.68 -13.72
C HIS A 67 -14.04 -9.72 -12.88
N TYR A 68 -14.11 -9.53 -11.56
CA TYR A 68 -14.93 -10.36 -10.69
C TYR A 68 -16.40 -10.32 -11.07
N ASP A 69 -16.97 -9.13 -11.29
CA ASP A 69 -18.36 -8.97 -11.73
C ASP A 69 -18.61 -9.67 -13.09
N ARG A 70 -17.72 -9.52 -14.06
CA ARG A 70 -17.85 -10.22 -15.35
C ARG A 70 -17.78 -11.74 -15.19
N TRP A 71 -16.83 -12.26 -14.41
CA TRP A 71 -16.72 -13.69 -14.14
C TRP A 71 -18.00 -14.24 -13.51
N VAL A 72 -18.59 -13.51 -12.55
CA VAL A 72 -19.88 -13.86 -11.94
C VAL A 72 -21.01 -13.84 -12.97
N ARG A 73 -21.09 -12.82 -13.83
CA ARG A 73 -22.13 -12.72 -14.88
C ARG A 73 -22.00 -13.81 -15.95
N HIS A 74 -20.80 -14.33 -16.18
CA HIS A 74 -20.55 -15.48 -17.06
C HIS A 74 -20.89 -16.83 -16.41
N GLY A 75 -21.51 -16.83 -15.22
CA GLY A 75 -21.91 -18.06 -14.54
C GLY A 75 -20.81 -18.72 -13.73
N ARG A 76 -19.73 -17.98 -13.40
CA ARG A 76 -18.59 -18.48 -12.61
C ARG A 76 -17.94 -19.75 -13.20
N PRO A 77 -17.50 -19.71 -14.46
CA PRO A 77 -16.72 -20.81 -15.05
C PRO A 77 -15.42 -21.05 -14.26
N GLU A 78 -14.68 -22.11 -14.60
CA GLU A 78 -13.36 -22.38 -14.01
C GLU A 78 -12.48 -21.12 -14.11
N LEU A 79 -11.90 -20.71 -12.98
CA LEU A 79 -11.35 -19.37 -12.78
C LEU A 79 -10.10 -19.15 -13.60
N GLU A 80 -9.16 -20.10 -13.62
CA GLU A 80 -7.88 -19.96 -14.33
C GLU A 80 -8.11 -19.92 -15.84
N THR A 81 -8.97 -20.82 -16.36
CA THR A 81 -9.40 -20.83 -17.76
C THR A 81 -10.06 -19.51 -18.15
N TRP A 82 -10.90 -18.97 -17.26
CA TRP A 82 -11.54 -17.68 -17.51
C TRP A 82 -10.54 -16.52 -17.49
N ILE A 83 -9.60 -16.49 -16.54
CA ILE A 83 -8.53 -15.48 -16.46
C ILE A 83 -7.69 -15.48 -17.74
N ALA A 84 -7.31 -16.67 -18.22
CA ALA A 84 -6.50 -16.81 -19.44
C ALA A 84 -7.19 -16.25 -20.69
N GLN A 85 -8.53 -16.19 -20.70
CA GLN A 85 -9.33 -15.67 -21.82
C GLN A 85 -9.84 -14.25 -21.57
N ALA A 86 -9.76 -13.75 -20.34
CA ALA A 86 -10.28 -12.44 -19.99
C ALA A 86 -9.39 -11.35 -20.59
N VAL A 87 -10.04 -10.36 -21.21
CA VAL A 87 -9.34 -9.21 -21.77
C VAL A 87 -9.50 -7.98 -20.89
N LEU A 88 -8.50 -7.10 -20.94
CA LEU A 88 -8.61 -5.76 -20.39
C LEU A 88 -9.66 -4.97 -21.19
N THR A 89 -10.72 -4.53 -20.52
CA THR A 89 -11.77 -3.72 -21.18
C THR A 89 -11.76 -2.27 -20.78
N THR A 90 -11.01 -1.92 -19.74
CA THR A 90 -10.88 -0.54 -19.28
C THR A 90 -9.53 -0.42 -18.62
N SER A 91 -8.70 0.48 -19.12
CA SER A 91 -7.47 0.88 -18.44
C SER A 91 -7.76 1.87 -17.32
N GLY A 92 -6.81 2.03 -16.40
CA GLY A 92 -6.81 3.13 -15.45
C GLY A 92 -6.67 4.48 -16.16
N THR A 93 -7.22 5.52 -15.55
CA THR A 93 -7.03 6.91 -16.02
C THR A 93 -5.72 7.51 -15.51
N ALA A 94 -5.18 6.96 -14.42
CA ALA A 94 -3.90 7.32 -13.82
C ALA A 94 -3.40 6.19 -12.91
N GLU A 95 -2.14 6.27 -12.50
CA GLU A 95 -1.58 5.42 -11.44
C GLU A 95 -1.87 6.00 -10.05
N CYS A 96 -1.81 5.16 -9.03
CA CYS A 96 -1.97 5.57 -7.65
C CYS A 96 -0.93 6.63 -7.28
N ARG A 97 -1.36 7.70 -6.60
CA ARG A 97 -0.45 8.76 -6.14
C ARG A 97 0.59 8.29 -5.10
N MET A 98 0.44 7.10 -4.52
CA MET A 98 1.44 6.54 -3.61
C MET A 98 2.72 6.18 -4.41
N PRO A 99 3.89 6.77 -4.12
CA PRO A 99 5.09 6.62 -4.97
C PRO A 99 5.61 5.19 -5.14
N PHE A 100 5.25 4.30 -4.23
CA PHE A 100 5.61 2.88 -4.24
C PHE A 100 4.42 1.97 -4.67
N CYS A 101 3.38 2.52 -5.28
CA CYS A 101 2.20 1.76 -5.71
C CYS A 101 1.97 1.93 -7.21
N THR A 102 2.02 0.82 -7.92
CA THR A 102 1.81 0.76 -9.37
C THR A 102 0.36 0.45 -9.76
N LEU A 103 -0.57 0.40 -8.80
CA LEU A 103 -1.97 0.10 -9.13
C LEU A 103 -2.67 1.31 -9.76
N TRP A 104 -3.62 1.06 -10.63
CA TRP A 104 -4.44 2.10 -11.26
C TRP A 104 -5.50 2.68 -10.33
N VAL A 105 -5.83 3.96 -10.56
CA VAL A 105 -6.99 4.63 -9.95
C VAL A 105 -8.27 4.27 -10.71
N GLU A 106 -9.37 4.11 -9.98
CA GLU A 106 -10.65 3.63 -10.54
C GLU A 106 -11.28 4.59 -11.55
N ASN A 107 -11.13 5.89 -11.33
CA ASN A 107 -11.67 6.97 -12.16
C ASN A 107 -10.98 8.30 -11.84
N THR A 108 -11.29 9.33 -12.63
CA THR A 108 -10.66 10.66 -12.56
C THR A 108 -10.98 11.46 -11.28
N THR A 109 -11.97 11.05 -10.49
CA THR A 109 -12.30 11.71 -9.21
C THR A 109 -11.47 11.19 -8.03
N LYS A 110 -10.80 10.04 -8.21
CA LYS A 110 -9.94 9.42 -7.20
C LYS A 110 -8.47 9.68 -7.52
N VAL A 111 -7.67 9.85 -6.47
CA VAL A 111 -6.21 10.08 -6.59
C VAL A 111 -5.39 8.87 -6.11
N PHE A 112 -6.04 7.88 -5.51
CA PHE A 112 -5.43 6.65 -5.02
C PHE A 112 -6.10 5.42 -5.66
N CYS A 113 -5.39 4.28 -5.68
CA CYS A 113 -6.02 2.98 -6.00
C CYS A 113 -7.04 2.60 -4.92
N HIS A 114 -7.92 1.63 -5.19
CA HIS A 114 -9.00 1.22 -4.28
C HIS A 114 -8.58 1.08 -2.81
N ASN A 115 -7.51 0.32 -2.52
CA ASN A 115 -7.06 0.09 -1.14
C ASN A 115 -6.51 1.35 -0.46
N HIS A 116 -5.71 2.14 -1.17
CA HIS A 116 -5.18 3.39 -0.62
C HIS A 116 -6.26 4.45 -0.48
N GLN A 117 -7.27 4.43 -1.35
CA GLN A 117 -8.45 5.26 -1.26
C GLN A 117 -9.27 4.92 -0.02
N ASP A 118 -9.55 3.63 0.24
CA ASP A 118 -10.29 3.20 1.44
C ASP A 118 -9.53 3.61 2.72
N ARG A 119 -8.20 3.41 2.76
CA ARG A 119 -7.38 3.86 3.89
C ARG A 119 -7.37 5.38 4.06
N TRP A 120 -7.30 6.14 2.98
CA TRP A 120 -7.37 7.61 2.99
C TRP A 120 -8.74 8.11 3.48
N GLU A 121 -9.82 7.44 3.07
CA GLU A 121 -11.18 7.75 3.53
C GLU A 121 -11.35 7.45 5.02
N ARG A 122 -10.85 6.31 5.51
CA ARG A 122 -10.82 5.97 6.95
C ARG A 122 -9.96 6.93 7.77
N ALA A 123 -8.95 7.52 7.18
CA ALA A 123 -8.11 8.56 7.80
C ALA A 123 -8.80 9.94 7.83
N GLY A 124 -10.05 10.06 7.37
CA GLY A 124 -10.80 11.32 7.40
C GLY A 124 -10.55 12.23 6.21
N ARG A 125 -10.03 11.69 5.09
CA ARG A 125 -9.78 12.44 3.85
C ARG A 125 -8.89 13.68 4.00
N PRO A 126 -7.70 13.58 4.63
CA PRO A 126 -6.75 14.68 4.73
C PRO A 126 -6.25 15.11 3.34
N ASP A 127 -5.50 16.22 3.25
CA ASP A 127 -4.83 16.60 2.00
C ASP A 127 -4.04 15.41 1.40
N PRO A 128 -4.19 15.08 0.11
CA PRO A 128 -3.54 13.92 -0.49
C PRO A 128 -2.01 13.94 -0.42
N LYS A 129 -1.35 15.11 -0.51
CA LYS A 129 0.11 15.19 -0.39
C LYS A 129 0.54 14.94 1.05
N ALA A 130 -0.15 15.53 2.02
CA ALA A 130 0.10 15.29 3.44
C ALA A 130 -0.09 13.81 3.80
N PHE A 131 -1.13 13.16 3.26
CA PHE A 131 -1.35 11.73 3.44
C PHE A 131 -0.21 10.89 2.86
N VAL A 132 0.24 11.17 1.63
CA VAL A 132 1.37 10.44 1.02
C VAL A 132 2.61 10.56 1.89
N LEU A 133 2.93 11.77 2.34
CA LEU A 133 4.08 12.03 3.20
C LEU A 133 3.97 11.27 4.53
N ASP A 134 2.80 11.29 5.16
CA ASP A 134 2.54 10.52 6.38
C ASP A 134 2.74 9.03 6.16
N CYS A 135 2.23 8.47 5.05
CA CYS A 135 2.42 7.06 4.72
C CYS A 135 3.89 6.67 4.46
N GLN A 136 4.67 7.59 3.92
CA GLN A 136 6.10 7.39 3.70
C GLN A 136 6.90 7.46 5.01
N LEU A 137 6.51 8.36 5.93
CA LEU A 137 7.17 8.51 7.23
C LEU A 137 6.72 7.47 8.26
N ALA A 138 5.45 7.07 8.20
CA ALA A 138 4.80 6.16 9.11
C ALA A 138 4.13 5.02 8.33
N GLY A 139 4.49 3.77 8.64
CA GLY A 139 3.79 2.58 8.13
C GLY A 139 2.41 2.39 8.79
N SER A 140 1.58 3.45 8.77
CA SER A 140 0.48 3.78 9.70
C SER A 140 0.06 2.69 10.69
N SER A 141 0.28 2.99 11.95
CA SER A 141 -0.83 2.99 12.89
C SER A 141 -1.19 4.45 13.06
N ALA A 142 -2.46 4.85 12.92
CA ALA A 142 -2.86 6.22 13.21
C ALA A 142 -2.36 6.57 14.62
N ILE A 143 -1.42 7.52 14.74
CA ILE A 143 -1.06 8.08 16.03
C ILE A 143 -2.00 9.26 16.22
N ASP A 144 -2.95 9.11 17.15
CA ASP A 144 -3.72 10.26 17.63
C ASP A 144 -2.77 11.17 18.40
N LEU A 145 -2.46 12.34 17.85
CA LEU A 145 -1.59 13.34 18.48
C LEU A 145 -2.35 14.27 19.45
N ARG A 146 -3.66 14.06 19.66
CA ARG A 146 -4.43 14.78 20.68
C ARG A 146 -4.14 14.18 22.06
N GLY A 147 -2.95 14.45 22.58
CA GLY A 147 -2.53 14.00 23.91
C GLY A 147 -1.04 14.12 24.22
N LEU A 148 -0.20 14.47 23.25
CA LEU A 148 1.20 14.80 23.55
C LEU A 148 1.29 16.25 24.01
N SER A 149 1.17 16.47 25.31
CA SER A 149 1.73 17.67 25.92
C SER A 149 3.24 17.71 25.63
N PRO A 150 3.81 18.88 25.30
CA PRO A 150 5.25 19.00 25.13
C PRO A 150 5.90 18.67 26.47
N THR A 151 6.71 17.61 26.51
CA THR A 151 7.61 17.36 27.62
C THR A 151 8.83 18.27 27.47
N GLY A 152 8.91 19.27 28.35
CA GLY A 152 10.13 20.03 28.65
C GLY A 152 10.32 21.27 27.81
#